data_AF-A0A8X6KLU7-F1
#
_entry.id   AF-A0A8X6KLU7-F1
#
_cell.length_a   1.000
_cell.length_b   1.000
_cell.length_c   1.000
_cell.angle_alpha   90.00
_cell.angle_beta   90.00
_cell.angle_gamma   90.00
#
_symmetry.space_group_name_H-M   'P 1'
#
loop_
_entity.id
_entity.type
_entity.pdbx_description
1 polymer ?
#
loop_
_entity_poly.entity_id
_entity_poly.type
_entity_poly.pdbx_seq_one_letter_code
_entity_poly.pdbx_strand_id
1 'polypeptide(L)'
;MRKMSSTVKKVVCAMSGGVDSSVAALLLKNRGFQVQGVFMRNWDIADEKGYCQADHDKEDAEYACRKIGIPLQEVNFVKEYWNNVFNYLIEEYKTGYTPNPDIHCNKKIKFDLFFKYALKNLKADAVATGHYARIAQSSDLPEKGFKLLKGVDKQKDQTFFLAQIPKSSLAKCIFPVGGMTKDIVKKMAAAAGLDRIVKKRESVGICFIGRRNFQEFIDDYIEPLEGNFINVEDNEIVGKHKGKLS
;
A
#
# COMPACT_ATOMS: atom_id res chain seq x y z
N MET A 1 19.26 4.72 -1.27
CA MET A 1 18.53 4.32 -2.50
C MET A 1 19.53 3.73 -3.49
N ARG A 2 19.22 2.58 -4.10
CA ARG A 2 20.12 1.88 -5.06
C ARG A 2 20.48 2.78 -6.26
N LYS A 3 21.69 2.61 -6.81
CA LYS A 3 22.06 3.19 -8.11
C LYS A 3 21.26 2.49 -9.22
N MET A 4 20.38 3.23 -9.87
CA MET A 4 19.66 2.76 -11.06
C MET A 4 20.55 2.96 -12.30
N SER A 5 20.32 2.16 -13.34
CA SER A 5 20.99 2.33 -14.63
C SER A 5 20.76 3.76 -15.16
N SER A 6 21.74 4.34 -15.86
CA SER A 6 21.64 5.64 -16.54
C SER A 6 20.52 5.68 -17.59
N THR A 7 19.99 4.52 -17.97
CA THR A 7 18.86 4.37 -18.88
C THR A 7 17.49 4.61 -18.25
N VAL A 8 17.37 4.55 -16.92
CA VAL A 8 16.10 4.79 -16.22
C VAL A 8 15.87 6.30 -16.14
N LYS A 9 14.92 6.81 -16.93
CA LYS A 9 14.60 8.24 -16.96
C LYS A 9 13.21 8.52 -16.43
N LYS A 10 12.21 7.69 -16.77
CA LYS A 10 10.81 7.89 -16.38
C LYS A 10 10.41 6.97 -15.22
N VAL A 11 9.97 7.58 -14.11
CA VAL A 11 9.52 6.85 -12.92
C VAL A 11 8.08 7.21 -12.60
N VAL A 12 7.22 6.20 -12.50
CA VAL A 12 5.86 6.37 -12.02
C VAL A 12 5.82 6.14 -10.51
N CYS A 13 5.40 7.13 -9.74
CA CYS A 13 5.30 7.04 -8.29
C CYS A 13 3.85 6.82 -7.85
N ALA A 14 3.58 5.78 -7.08
CA ALA A 14 2.28 5.59 -6.44
C ALA A 14 2.07 6.66 -5.37
N MET A 15 1.07 7.51 -5.59
CA MET A 15 0.68 8.61 -4.71
C MET A 15 -0.56 8.22 -3.93
N SER A 16 -0.47 8.23 -2.60
CA SER A 16 -1.57 7.86 -1.70
C SER A 16 -2.21 9.08 -1.00
N GLY A 17 -1.68 10.27 -1.23
CA GLY A 17 -1.97 11.46 -0.40
C GLY A 17 -1.24 11.47 0.95
N GLY A 18 -0.50 10.41 1.28
CA GLY A 18 0.33 10.35 2.49
C GLY A 18 1.73 10.94 2.32
N VAL A 19 2.33 11.33 3.45
CA VAL A 19 3.67 11.95 3.52
C VAL A 19 4.77 11.09 2.89
N ASP A 20 4.69 9.77 3.03
CA ASP A 20 5.74 8.86 2.55
C ASP A 20 5.79 8.81 1.02
N SER A 21 4.62 8.75 0.36
CA SER A 21 4.55 8.83 -1.10
C SER A 21 4.96 10.21 -1.63
N SER A 22 4.61 11.28 -0.93
CA SER A 22 4.99 12.64 -1.34
C SER A 22 6.51 12.85 -1.26
N VAL A 23 7.15 12.41 -0.17
CA VAL A 23 8.61 12.49 -0.04
C VAL A 23 9.31 11.54 -1.00
N ALA A 24 8.74 10.35 -1.26
CA ALA A 24 9.26 9.45 -2.28
C ALA A 24 9.31 10.12 -3.66
N ALA A 25 8.22 10.77 -4.08
CA ALA A 25 8.16 11.49 -5.34
C ALA A 25 9.13 12.68 -5.38
N LEU A 26 9.21 13.46 -4.30
CA LEU A 26 10.15 14.57 -4.14
C LEU A 26 11.61 14.12 -4.29
N LEU A 27 11.99 13.04 -3.61
CA LEU A 27 13.35 12.46 -3.67
C LEU A 27 13.73 12.05 -5.09
N LEU A 28 12.78 11.49 -5.85
CA LEU A 28 13.00 11.11 -7.25
C LEU A 28 13.14 12.36 -8.14
N LYS A 29 12.27 13.35 -7.97
CA LYS A 29 12.32 14.60 -8.73
C LYS A 29 13.66 15.32 -8.50
N ASN A 30 14.11 15.44 -7.26
CA ASN A 30 15.38 16.08 -6.90
C ASN A 30 16.61 15.34 -7.45
N ARG A 31 16.48 14.05 -7.79
CA ARG A 31 17.53 13.26 -8.45
C ARG A 31 17.49 13.35 -9.97
N GLY A 32 16.62 14.19 -10.53
CA GLY A 32 16.53 14.43 -11.97
C GLY A 32 15.69 13.41 -12.74
N PHE A 33 14.93 12.53 -12.07
CA PHE A 33 14.01 11.63 -12.78
C PHE A 33 12.81 12.41 -13.35
N GLN A 34 12.30 11.96 -14.49
CA GLN A 34 10.98 12.36 -14.98
C GLN A 34 9.92 11.59 -14.18
N VAL A 35 9.39 12.24 -13.14
CA VAL A 35 8.42 11.64 -12.23
C VAL A 35 7.00 11.94 -12.67
N GLN A 36 6.16 10.91 -12.73
CA GLN A 36 4.70 11.02 -12.86
C GLN A 36 4.04 10.36 -11.65
N GLY A 37 3.21 11.10 -10.92
CA GLY A 37 2.39 10.55 -9.85
C GLY A 37 1.20 9.78 -10.41
N VAL A 38 0.83 8.68 -9.75
CA VAL A 38 -0.44 7.98 -10.01
C VAL A 38 -1.17 7.72 -8.69
N PHE A 39 -2.40 8.20 -8.59
CA PHE A 39 -3.33 7.87 -7.51
C PHE A 39 -4.21 6.69 -7.93
N MET A 40 -4.32 5.68 -7.08
CA MET A 40 -5.15 4.48 -7.35
C MET A 40 -6.43 4.55 -6.52
N ARG A 41 -7.58 4.62 -7.19
CA ARG A 41 -8.87 4.41 -6.56
C ARG A 41 -9.18 2.91 -6.57
N ASN A 42 -9.08 2.28 -5.42
CA ASN A 42 -9.27 0.83 -5.26
C ASN A 42 -10.56 0.47 -4.50
N TRP A 43 -11.22 1.46 -3.93
CA TRP A 43 -12.46 1.29 -3.22
C TRP A 43 -13.33 2.51 -3.44
N ASP A 44 -14.63 2.28 -3.62
CA ASP A 44 -15.62 3.34 -3.75
C ASP A 44 -16.68 3.11 -2.68
N ILE A 45 -16.90 4.13 -1.84
CA ILE A 45 -17.92 4.15 -0.78
C ILE A 45 -19.09 5.05 -1.21
N ALA A 46 -19.20 5.38 -2.50
CA ALA A 46 -20.30 6.18 -3.02
C ALA A 46 -21.70 5.62 -2.66
N ASP A 47 -21.79 4.38 -2.19
CA ASP A 47 -23.06 3.74 -1.85
C ASP A 47 -23.62 3.95 -0.44
N GLU A 48 -22.95 4.59 0.56
CA GLU A 48 -23.63 4.70 1.88
C GLU A 48 -23.61 6.02 2.67
N LYS A 49 -22.56 6.84 2.76
CA LYS A 49 -22.61 8.03 3.65
C LYS A 49 -21.71 9.18 3.22
N GLY A 50 -21.90 9.74 2.02
CA GLY A 50 -21.56 11.13 1.62
C GLY A 50 -20.15 11.71 1.85
N TYR A 51 -19.21 10.97 2.45
CA TYR A 51 -17.87 11.43 2.83
C TYR A 51 -16.84 10.39 2.38
N CYS A 52 -16.27 10.59 1.20
CA CYS A 52 -15.34 9.63 0.62
C CYS A 52 -13.90 9.97 1.03
N GLN A 53 -13.33 9.15 1.92
CA GLN A 53 -11.90 9.25 2.31
C GLN A 53 -10.96 9.23 1.10
N ALA A 54 -11.31 8.49 0.05
CA ALA A 54 -10.52 8.40 -1.17
C ALA A 54 -10.45 9.73 -1.94
N ASP A 55 -11.52 10.55 -1.89
CA ASP A 55 -11.52 11.87 -2.52
C ASP A 55 -10.59 12.84 -1.78
N HIS A 56 -10.61 12.83 -0.44
CA HIS A 56 -9.65 13.61 0.34
C HIS A 56 -8.20 13.14 0.14
N ASP A 57 -7.97 11.84 0.07
CA ASP A 57 -6.64 11.28 -0.22
C ASP A 57 -6.16 11.68 -1.62
N LYS A 58 -7.07 11.75 -2.60
CA LYS A 58 -6.80 12.27 -3.94
C LYS A 58 -6.45 13.76 -3.92
N GLU A 59 -7.25 14.60 -3.24
CA GLU A 59 -6.96 16.03 -3.09
C GLU A 59 -5.58 16.28 -2.46
N ASP A 60 -5.21 15.47 -1.46
CA ASP A 60 -3.90 15.51 -0.82
C ASP A 60 -2.78 15.09 -1.77
N ALA A 61 -3.01 14.05 -2.58
CA ALA A 61 -2.07 13.62 -3.61
C ALA A 61 -1.88 14.71 -4.68
N GLU A 62 -2.96 15.36 -5.11
CA GLU A 62 -2.93 16.49 -6.04
C GLU A 62 -2.18 17.67 -5.47
N TYR A 63 -2.47 18.04 -4.21
CA TYR A 63 -1.76 19.10 -3.50
C TYR A 63 -0.25 18.82 -3.46
N ALA A 64 0.14 17.60 -3.09
CA ALA A 64 1.54 17.22 -3.04
C ALA A 64 2.21 17.27 -4.42
N CYS A 65 1.56 16.73 -5.44
CA CYS A 65 2.09 16.74 -6.81
C CYS A 65 2.24 18.16 -7.36
N ARG A 66 1.28 19.05 -7.09
CA ARG A 66 1.38 20.48 -7.45
C ARG A 66 2.56 21.16 -6.76
N LYS A 67 2.75 20.94 -5.46
CA LYS A 67 3.88 21.50 -4.70
C LYS A 67 5.24 20.97 -5.18
N ILE A 68 5.32 19.70 -5.56
CA ILE A 68 6.55 19.06 -6.05
C ILE A 68 6.82 19.41 -7.53
N GLY A 69 5.81 19.83 -8.28
CA GLY A 69 5.94 20.14 -9.71
C GLY A 69 6.00 18.87 -10.58
N ILE A 70 5.09 17.93 -10.32
CA ILE A 70 4.93 16.69 -11.11
C ILE A 70 3.46 16.48 -11.51
N PRO A 71 3.17 15.86 -12.67
CA PRO A 71 1.81 15.51 -13.05
C PRO A 71 1.26 14.40 -12.15
N LEU A 72 -0.04 14.45 -11.88
CA LEU A 72 -0.78 13.37 -11.23
C LEU A 72 -1.83 12.82 -12.19
N GLN A 73 -1.97 11.50 -12.20
CA GLN A 73 -3.05 10.83 -12.89
C GLN A 73 -3.81 9.91 -11.92
N GLU A 74 -5.12 9.85 -12.04
CA GLU A 74 -5.92 8.85 -11.33
C GLU A 74 -6.09 7.59 -12.20
N VAL A 75 -6.15 6.43 -11.56
CA VAL A 75 -6.57 5.18 -12.18
C VAL A 75 -7.54 4.46 -11.25
N ASN A 76 -8.57 3.84 -11.84
CA ASN A 76 -9.58 3.10 -11.09
C ASN A 76 -9.26 1.60 -11.18
N PHE A 77 -9.08 0.97 -10.01
CA PHE A 77 -8.94 -0.48 -9.85
C PHE A 77 -9.95 -1.04 -8.83
N VAL A 78 -11.11 -0.38 -8.66
CA VAL A 78 -12.16 -0.80 -7.71
C VAL A 78 -12.62 -2.22 -8.02
N LYS A 79 -12.91 -2.50 -9.29
CA LYS A 79 -13.36 -3.83 -9.74
C LYS A 79 -12.31 -4.91 -9.48
N GLU A 80 -11.05 -4.62 -9.81
CA GLU A 80 -9.95 -5.56 -9.63
C GLU A 80 -9.63 -5.78 -8.16
N TYR A 81 -9.74 -4.75 -7.32
CA TYR A 81 -9.58 -4.89 -5.89
C TYR A 81 -10.69 -5.74 -5.28
N TRP A 82 -11.94 -5.47 -5.64
CA TRP A 82 -13.09 -6.26 -5.21
C TRP A 82 -12.88 -7.75 -5.50
N ASN A 83 -12.54 -8.06 -6.75
CA ASN A 83 -12.41 -9.45 -7.19
C ASN A 83 -11.16 -10.16 -6.64
N ASN A 84 -10.02 -9.49 -6.56
CA ASN A 84 -8.74 -10.15 -6.26
C ASN A 84 -8.29 -10.03 -4.81
N VAL A 85 -8.86 -9.12 -4.04
CA VAL A 85 -8.49 -8.86 -2.64
C VAL A 85 -9.69 -9.06 -1.72
N PHE A 86 -10.80 -8.39 -2.02
CA PHE A 86 -11.96 -8.41 -1.12
C PHE A 86 -12.71 -9.73 -1.13
N ASN A 87 -13.03 -10.29 -2.30
CA ASN A 87 -13.67 -11.61 -2.37
C ASN A 87 -12.81 -12.69 -1.71
N TYR A 88 -11.48 -12.65 -1.93
CA TYR A 88 -10.56 -13.57 -1.24
C TYR A 88 -10.63 -13.40 0.28
N LEU A 89 -10.64 -12.16 0.79
CA LEU A 89 -10.80 -11.88 2.21
C LEU A 89 -12.07 -12.55 2.79
N ILE A 90 -13.21 -12.39 2.10
CA ILE A 90 -14.50 -12.93 2.53
C ILE A 90 -14.50 -14.46 2.54
N GLU A 91 -13.98 -15.11 1.50
CA GLU A 91 -13.94 -16.57 1.42
C GLU A 91 -13.01 -17.21 2.49
N GLU A 92 -11.89 -16.57 2.81
CA GLU A 92 -11.01 -17.04 3.88
C GLU A 92 -11.67 -16.89 5.26
N TYR A 93 -12.41 -15.82 5.50
CA TYR A 93 -13.16 -15.68 6.75
C TYR A 93 -14.28 -16.72 6.89
N LYS A 94 -15.00 -17.03 5.82
CA LYS A 94 -16.02 -18.10 5.81
C LYS A 94 -15.44 -19.48 6.15
N THR A 95 -14.16 -19.70 5.86
CA THR A 95 -13.45 -20.95 6.16
C THR A 95 -12.72 -20.92 7.51
N GLY A 96 -12.89 -19.85 8.30
CA GLY A 96 -12.33 -19.72 9.65
C GLY A 96 -10.89 -19.18 9.70
N TYR A 97 -10.32 -18.75 8.57
CA TYR A 97 -8.99 -18.13 8.53
C TYR A 97 -9.06 -16.62 8.75
N THR A 98 -7.96 -16.04 9.24
CA THR A 98 -7.79 -14.59 9.39
C THR A 98 -6.79 -14.06 8.35
N PRO A 99 -7.23 -13.77 7.12
CA PRO A 99 -6.36 -13.29 6.05
C PRO A 99 -5.83 -11.87 6.30
N ASN A 100 -4.65 -11.55 5.73
CA ASN A 100 -4.14 -10.19 5.70
C ASN A 100 -4.37 -9.55 4.32
N PRO A 101 -5.34 -8.62 4.18
CA PRO A 101 -5.68 -8.00 2.89
C PRO A 101 -4.56 -7.10 2.34
N ASP A 102 -3.71 -6.52 3.19
CA ASP A 102 -2.65 -5.61 2.73
C ASP A 102 -1.54 -6.37 2.00
N ILE A 103 -1.22 -7.59 2.45
CA ILE A 103 -0.31 -8.51 1.73
C ILE A 103 -0.87 -8.80 0.33
N HIS A 104 -2.17 -9.11 0.25
CA HIS A 104 -2.85 -9.41 -1.01
C HIS A 104 -2.95 -8.19 -1.92
N CYS A 105 -3.26 -7.01 -1.38
CA CYS A 105 -3.26 -5.77 -2.15
C CYS A 105 -1.88 -5.46 -2.74
N ASN A 106 -0.81 -5.59 -1.95
CA ASN A 106 0.54 -5.38 -2.48
C ASN A 106 0.83 -6.38 -3.60
N LYS A 107 0.52 -7.67 -3.39
CA LYS A 107 0.77 -8.73 -4.38
C LYS A 107 -0.01 -8.55 -5.68
N LYS A 108 -1.32 -8.27 -5.60
CA LYS A 108 -2.26 -8.30 -6.74
C LYS A 108 -2.52 -6.93 -7.36
N ILE A 109 -2.48 -5.87 -6.57
CA ILE A 109 -2.82 -4.52 -7.03
C ILE A 109 -1.55 -3.71 -7.26
N LYS A 110 -0.80 -3.39 -6.19
CA LYS A 110 0.32 -2.43 -6.29
C LYS A 110 1.49 -2.98 -7.11
N PHE A 111 1.89 -4.22 -6.88
CA PHE A 111 3.07 -4.82 -7.53
C PHE A 111 2.73 -5.77 -8.68
N ASP A 112 1.46 -5.85 -9.08
CA ASP A 112 1.03 -6.55 -10.29
C ASP A 112 0.24 -5.64 -11.24
N LEU A 113 -1.02 -5.30 -10.96
CA LEU A 113 -1.85 -4.49 -11.86
C LEU A 113 -1.29 -3.08 -12.09
N PHE A 114 -1.02 -2.33 -11.02
CA PHE A 114 -0.45 -0.99 -11.10
C PHE A 114 0.94 -1.02 -11.74
N PHE A 115 1.75 -2.02 -11.39
CA PHE A 115 3.08 -2.20 -11.96
C PHE A 115 3.01 -2.44 -13.48
N LYS A 116 2.14 -3.35 -13.94
CA LYS A 116 1.87 -3.59 -15.36
C LYS A 116 1.36 -2.34 -16.05
N TYR A 117 0.41 -1.61 -15.43
CA TYR A 117 -0.14 -0.36 -15.95
C TYR A 117 0.96 0.70 -16.16
N ALA A 118 1.79 0.93 -15.15
CA ALA A 118 2.88 1.90 -15.21
C ALA A 118 3.88 1.57 -16.34
N LEU A 119 4.29 0.30 -16.46
CA LEU A 119 5.26 -0.10 -17.49
C LEU A 119 4.66 -0.12 -18.90
N LYS A 120 3.44 -0.66 -19.06
CA LYS A 120 2.85 -0.90 -20.40
C LYS A 120 2.11 0.32 -20.94
N ASN A 121 1.33 0.98 -20.10
CA ASN A 121 0.45 2.09 -20.52
C ASN A 121 1.18 3.42 -20.38
N LEU A 122 1.85 3.67 -19.25
CA LEU A 122 2.58 4.91 -19.01
C LEU A 122 4.02 4.89 -19.53
N LYS A 123 4.49 3.75 -20.06
CA LYS A 123 5.85 3.57 -20.59
C LYS A 123 6.92 3.97 -19.57
N ALA A 124 6.68 3.67 -18.30
CA ALA A 124 7.66 3.93 -17.24
C ALA A 124 8.82 2.94 -17.31
N ASP A 125 10.02 3.40 -16.94
CA ASP A 125 11.19 2.53 -16.80
C ASP A 125 11.18 1.83 -15.44
N ALA A 126 10.61 2.49 -14.43
CA ALA A 126 10.50 1.99 -13.06
C ALA A 126 9.25 2.53 -12.34
N VAL A 127 8.87 1.82 -11.28
CA VAL A 127 7.78 2.19 -10.37
C VAL A 127 8.36 2.51 -9.00
N ALA A 128 7.85 3.55 -8.36
CA ALA A 128 8.21 3.92 -7.01
C ALA A 128 7.00 3.89 -6.08
N THR A 129 7.24 3.58 -4.81
CA THR A 129 6.23 3.67 -3.75
C THR A 129 6.86 4.24 -2.48
N GLY A 130 6.03 4.75 -1.57
CA GLY A 130 6.46 5.24 -0.26
C GLY A 130 6.73 4.14 0.78
N HIS A 131 6.96 2.88 0.39
CA HIS A 131 7.16 1.81 1.36
C HIS A 131 8.54 1.90 2.04
N TYR A 132 8.56 1.62 3.34
CA TYR A 132 9.77 1.48 4.14
C TYR A 132 10.39 0.10 3.96
N ALA A 133 11.00 -0.10 2.80
CA ALA A 133 11.77 -1.28 2.45
C ALA A 133 12.94 -0.88 1.56
N ARG A 134 13.93 -1.76 1.39
CA ARG A 134 15.08 -1.52 0.52
C ARG A 134 15.22 -2.65 -0.48
N ILE A 135 15.82 -2.35 -1.63
CA ILE A 135 16.14 -3.35 -2.65
C ILE A 135 17.66 -3.32 -2.86
N ALA A 136 18.29 -4.49 -2.80
CA ALA A 136 19.69 -4.67 -3.13
C ALA A 136 19.84 -5.67 -4.28
N GLN A 137 20.81 -5.42 -5.15
CA GLN A 137 21.23 -6.42 -6.12
C GLN A 137 22.11 -7.45 -5.41
N SER A 138 21.93 -8.72 -5.73
CA SER A 138 22.66 -9.83 -5.15
C SER A 138 23.46 -10.55 -6.22
N SER A 139 24.76 -10.70 -5.98
CA SER A 139 25.63 -11.63 -6.72
C SER A 139 25.27 -13.09 -6.48
N ASP A 140 24.78 -13.40 -5.28
CA ASP A 140 24.57 -14.79 -4.82
C ASP A 140 23.24 -15.41 -5.29
N LEU A 141 22.48 -14.70 -6.12
CA LEU A 141 21.24 -15.22 -6.71
C LEU A 141 21.49 -15.57 -8.18
N PRO A 142 20.91 -16.68 -8.69
CA PRO A 142 20.90 -16.95 -10.12
C PRO A 142 20.32 -15.74 -10.87
N GLU A 143 21.01 -15.31 -11.94
CA GLU A 143 20.71 -14.11 -12.74
C GLU A 143 20.66 -12.76 -11.97
N LYS A 144 21.81 -12.21 -11.54
CA LYS A 144 21.92 -10.80 -11.03
C LYS A 144 20.70 -10.35 -10.18
N GLY A 145 20.23 -11.23 -9.29
CA GLY A 145 18.90 -11.14 -8.72
C GLY A 145 18.73 -9.98 -7.74
N PHE A 146 17.48 -9.66 -7.40
CA PHE A 146 17.17 -8.61 -6.42
C PHE A 146 16.68 -9.22 -5.11
N LYS A 147 17.23 -8.71 -3.99
CA LYS A 147 16.81 -9.02 -2.62
C LYS A 147 15.96 -7.87 -2.08
N LEU A 148 14.84 -8.22 -1.44
CA LEU A 148 14.09 -7.30 -0.59
C LEU A 148 14.77 -7.26 0.79
N LEU A 149 15.07 -6.06 1.27
CA LEU A 149 15.75 -5.81 2.53
C LEU A 149 14.86 -4.97 3.43
N LYS A 150 15.01 -5.16 4.75
CA LYS A 150 14.33 -4.34 5.76
C LYS A 150 14.64 -2.86 5.59
N GLY A 151 13.65 -2.00 5.82
CA GLY A 151 13.82 -0.56 6.01
C GLY A 151 14.79 -0.26 7.16
N VAL A 152 15.39 0.92 7.13
CA VAL A 152 16.27 1.38 8.23
C VAL A 152 15.46 1.67 9.50
N ASP A 153 14.24 2.17 9.34
CA ASP A 153 13.30 2.37 10.44
C ASP A 153 12.66 1.04 10.84
N LYS A 154 13.03 0.51 12.01
CA LYS A 154 12.52 -0.77 12.50
C LYS A 154 11.02 -0.71 12.83
N GLN A 155 10.51 0.44 13.29
CA GLN A 155 9.10 0.59 13.66
C GLN A 155 8.21 0.76 12.42
N LYS A 156 8.79 1.22 11.32
CA LYS A 156 8.07 1.40 10.06
C LYS A 156 8.39 0.36 9.00
N ASP A 157 9.26 -0.61 9.27
CA ASP A 157 9.61 -1.64 8.31
C ASP A 157 8.36 -2.32 7.73
N GLN A 158 8.24 -2.30 6.40
CA GLN A 158 7.08 -2.83 5.68
C GLN A 158 7.41 -4.10 4.89
N THR A 159 8.56 -4.73 5.14
CA THR A 159 8.94 -5.93 4.38
C THR A 159 7.98 -7.10 4.58
N PHE A 160 7.36 -7.20 5.75
CA PHE A 160 6.30 -8.19 6.02
C PHE A 160 5.16 -8.09 5.00
N PHE A 161 4.63 -6.87 4.77
CA PHE A 161 3.55 -6.63 3.80
C PHE A 161 3.98 -6.80 2.35
N LEU A 162 5.29 -6.82 2.09
CA LEU A 162 5.89 -6.98 0.76
C LEU A 162 6.42 -8.41 0.53
N ALA A 163 6.30 -9.32 1.51
CA ALA A 163 6.93 -10.64 1.45
C ALA A 163 6.45 -11.50 0.27
N GLN A 164 5.25 -11.24 -0.26
CA GLN A 164 4.65 -12.00 -1.37
C GLN A 164 4.68 -11.28 -2.72
N ILE A 165 5.39 -10.15 -2.86
CA ILE A 165 5.43 -9.46 -4.15
C ILE A 165 6.24 -10.27 -5.18
N PRO A 166 5.87 -10.23 -6.48
CA PRO A 166 6.61 -10.95 -7.51
C PRO A 166 8.08 -10.51 -7.57
N LYS A 167 9.01 -11.47 -7.62
CA LYS A 167 10.46 -11.19 -7.75
C LYS A 167 10.77 -10.34 -8.98
N SER A 168 10.04 -10.56 -10.07
CA SER A 168 10.16 -9.77 -11.32
C SER A 168 9.87 -8.28 -11.10
N SER A 169 8.98 -7.93 -10.17
CA SER A 169 8.65 -6.54 -9.86
C SER A 169 9.79 -5.80 -9.15
N LEU A 170 10.64 -6.52 -8.39
CA LEU A 170 11.77 -5.92 -7.67
C LEU A 170 12.81 -5.27 -8.60
N ALA A 171 12.98 -5.78 -9.81
CA ALA A 171 13.99 -5.29 -10.75
C ALA A 171 13.74 -3.84 -11.17
N LYS A 172 12.46 -3.44 -11.28
CA LYS A 172 12.02 -2.11 -11.70
C LYS A 172 11.24 -1.38 -10.60
N CYS A 173 11.39 -1.78 -9.34
CA CYS A 173 10.81 -1.06 -8.20
C CYS A 173 11.85 -0.23 -7.45
N ILE A 174 11.39 0.90 -6.92
CA ILE A 174 12.19 1.83 -6.13
C ILE A 174 11.43 2.16 -4.84
N PHE A 175 12.12 2.09 -3.71
CA PHE A 175 11.63 2.50 -2.40
C PHE A 175 12.49 3.66 -1.87
N PRO A 176 12.17 4.92 -2.23
CA PRO A 176 13.05 6.03 -1.94
C PRO A 176 13.26 6.29 -0.44
N VAL A 177 12.22 6.06 0.37
CA VAL A 177 12.20 6.37 1.81
C VAL A 177 12.76 5.25 2.69
N GLY A 178 12.95 4.03 2.18
CA GLY A 178 13.36 2.89 3.02
C GLY A 178 14.75 2.99 3.64
N GLY A 179 15.55 3.98 3.25
CA GLY A 179 16.83 4.31 3.89
C GLY A 179 16.74 5.36 5.01
N MET A 180 15.54 5.77 5.40
CA MET A 180 15.29 6.92 6.29
C MET A 180 14.34 6.53 7.42
N THR A 181 14.40 7.28 8.52
CA THR A 181 13.39 7.19 9.59
C THR A 181 12.18 8.04 9.24
N LYS A 182 11.03 7.72 9.84
CA LYS A 182 9.80 8.50 9.64
C LYS A 182 9.97 9.98 9.97
N ASP A 183 10.73 10.29 11.01
CA ASP A 183 10.97 11.67 11.43
C ASP A 183 11.76 12.45 10.38
N ILE A 184 12.76 11.83 9.76
CA ILE A 184 13.49 12.44 8.65
C ILE A 184 12.53 12.69 7.48
N VAL A 185 11.68 11.71 7.13
CA VAL A 185 10.69 11.86 6.06
C VAL A 185 9.74 13.03 6.34
N LYS A 186 9.20 13.17 7.56
CA LYS A 186 8.35 14.30 7.94
C LYS A 186 9.08 15.64 7.87
N LYS A 187 10.33 15.71 8.34
CA LYS A 187 11.16 16.93 8.24
C LYS A 187 11.39 17.35 6.79
N MET A 188 11.65 16.41 5.89
CA MET A 188 11.80 16.69 4.46
C MET A 188 10.51 17.20 3.83
N ALA A 189 9.36 16.61 4.19
CA ALA A 189 8.07 17.10 3.72
C ALA A 189 7.79 18.54 4.18
N ALA A 190 8.06 18.85 5.46
CA ALA A 190 7.92 20.19 5.99
C ALA A 190 8.84 21.20 5.27
N ALA A 191 10.11 20.85 5.07
CA ALA A 191 11.06 21.68 4.33
C ALA A 191 10.66 21.93 2.87
N ALA A 192 9.88 21.02 2.27
CA ALA A 192 9.33 21.16 0.92
C ALA A 192 7.98 21.90 0.86
N GLY A 193 7.51 22.47 1.98
CA GLY A 193 6.24 23.20 2.05
C GLY A 193 5.01 22.29 1.91
N LEU A 194 5.11 21.03 2.34
CA LEU A 194 4.02 20.05 2.36
C LEU A 194 3.31 20.01 3.73
N ASP A 195 3.14 21.15 4.38
CA ASP A 195 2.65 21.26 5.77
C ASP A 195 1.29 20.57 5.99
N ARG A 196 0.39 20.66 4.99
CA ARG A 196 -0.92 19.99 5.01
C ARG A 196 -0.76 18.48 5.20
N ILE A 197 0.20 17.88 4.50
CA ILE A 197 0.45 16.44 4.52
C ILE A 197 1.21 16.02 5.79
N VAL A 198 2.11 16.87 6.30
CA VAL A 198 2.87 16.61 7.54
C VAL A 198 1.95 16.53 8.76
N LYS A 199 0.91 17.37 8.81
CA LYS A 199 -0.08 17.40 9.91
C LYS A 199 -1.09 16.27 9.83
N LYS A 200 -1.20 15.60 8.69
CA LYS A 200 -2.14 14.50 8.49
C LYS A 200 -1.77 13.31 9.38
N ARG A 201 -2.77 12.76 10.08
CA ARG A 201 -2.61 11.50 10.80
C ARG A 201 -2.37 10.37 9.79
N GLU A 202 -1.50 9.44 10.14
CA GLU A 202 -1.28 8.27 9.31
C GLU A 202 -2.54 7.43 9.21
N SER A 203 -2.73 6.79 8.05
CA SER A 203 -3.77 5.79 7.87
C SER A 203 -3.44 4.58 8.75
N VAL A 204 -4.40 4.20 9.58
CA VAL A 204 -4.37 2.99 10.42
C VAL A 204 -5.58 2.14 10.01
N GLY A 205 -5.42 0.82 10.01
CA GLY A 205 -6.41 -0.12 9.49
C GLY A 205 -6.09 -0.64 8.09
N ILE A 206 -6.98 -1.47 7.55
CA ILE A 206 -6.83 -2.05 6.21
C ILE A 206 -6.81 -0.92 5.18
N CYS A 207 -5.85 -0.97 4.26
CA CYS A 207 -5.42 0.14 3.41
C CYS A 207 -6.54 0.88 2.64
N PHE A 208 -7.76 0.33 2.53
CA PHE A 208 -8.86 0.89 1.72
C PHE A 208 -10.22 1.00 2.43
N ILE A 209 -10.43 0.32 3.55
CA ILE A 209 -11.69 0.41 4.32
C ILE A 209 -11.70 1.70 5.16
N GLY A 210 -10.54 2.34 5.33
CA GLY A 210 -10.40 3.55 6.11
C GLY A 210 -10.55 3.25 7.60
N ARG A 211 -11.20 4.16 8.34
CA ARG A 211 -11.36 4.08 9.80
C ARG A 211 -12.67 3.41 10.26
N ARG A 212 -13.40 2.74 9.36
CA ARG A 212 -14.64 2.03 9.72
C ARG A 212 -14.29 0.89 10.68
N ASN A 213 -15.20 0.58 11.59
CA ASN A 213 -15.08 -0.61 12.43
C ASN A 213 -15.06 -1.83 11.49
N PHE A 214 -13.96 -2.57 11.49
CA PHE A 214 -13.77 -3.70 10.60
C PHE A 214 -14.81 -4.80 10.86
N GLN A 215 -15.21 -4.99 12.12
CA GLN A 215 -16.23 -5.97 12.48
C GLN A 215 -17.57 -5.64 11.83
N GLU A 216 -18.05 -4.41 12.04
CA GLU A 216 -19.32 -3.95 11.46
C GLU A 216 -19.28 -4.04 9.93
N PHE A 217 -18.13 -3.73 9.34
CA PHE A 217 -17.94 -3.82 7.91
C PHE A 217 -18.02 -5.27 7.39
N ILE A 218 -17.46 -6.26 8.10
CA ILE A 218 -17.56 -7.66 7.64
C ILE A 218 -18.93 -8.27 7.91
N ASP A 219 -19.62 -7.84 8.96
CA ASP A 219 -21.00 -8.25 9.26
C ASP A 219 -21.97 -7.92 8.09
N ASP A 220 -21.66 -6.92 7.27
CA ASP A 220 -22.41 -6.57 6.05
C ASP A 220 -22.27 -7.64 4.92
N TYR A 221 -21.28 -8.55 5.02
CA TYR A 221 -20.94 -9.54 3.97
C TYR A 221 -20.94 -11.00 4.42
N ILE A 222 -20.80 -11.26 5.72
CA ILE A 222 -20.76 -12.60 6.29
C ILE A 222 -21.76 -12.68 7.43
N GLU A 223 -22.71 -13.60 7.31
CA GLU A 223 -23.65 -13.88 8.39
C GLU A 223 -22.91 -14.50 9.58
N PRO A 224 -22.97 -13.90 10.78
CA PRO A 224 -22.32 -14.45 11.96
C PRO A 224 -22.94 -15.79 12.36
N LEU A 225 -22.10 -16.82 12.56
CA LEU A 225 -22.53 -18.13 13.01
C LEU A 225 -22.30 -18.28 14.52
N GLU A 226 -23.39 -18.30 15.29
CA GLU A 226 -23.32 -18.54 16.72
C GLU A 226 -22.81 -19.95 17.03
N GLY A 227 -22.07 -20.09 18.13
CA GLY A 227 -21.48 -21.37 18.53
C GLY A 227 -21.09 -21.40 19.99
N ASN A 228 -20.55 -22.53 20.43
CA ASN A 228 -20.14 -22.77 21.81
C ASN A 228 -18.62 -22.58 21.95
N PHE A 229 -18.20 -21.98 23.07
CA PHE A 229 -16.83 -22.15 23.55
C PHE A 229 -16.73 -23.51 24.24
N ILE A 230 -15.77 -24.33 23.83
CA ILE A 230 -15.58 -25.69 24.33
C ILE A 230 -14.21 -25.77 24.99
N ASN A 231 -14.15 -26.31 26.21
CA ASN A 231 -12.90 -26.61 26.89
C ASN A 231 -12.23 -27.83 26.21
N VAL A 232 -10.93 -27.70 25.91
CA VAL A 232 -10.17 -28.71 25.17
C VAL A 232 -9.88 -29.97 26.04
N GLU A 233 -9.90 -29.84 27.36
CA GLU A 233 -9.55 -30.94 28.27
C GLU A 233 -10.71 -31.92 28.51
N ASP A 234 -11.94 -31.41 28.67
CA ASP A 234 -13.12 -32.19 29.08
C ASP A 234 -14.30 -32.09 28.09
N ASN A 235 -14.18 -31.27 27.03
CA ASN A 235 -15.24 -30.94 26.08
C ASN A 235 -16.47 -30.26 26.71
N GLU A 236 -16.33 -29.65 27.89
CA GLU A 236 -17.41 -28.91 28.51
C GLU A 236 -17.68 -27.59 27.77
N ILE A 237 -18.96 -27.25 27.64
CA ILE A 237 -19.39 -25.96 27.09
C ILE A 237 -19.20 -24.90 28.17
N VAL A 238 -18.24 -23.99 27.96
CA VAL A 238 -17.91 -22.91 28.91
C VAL A 238 -18.55 -21.56 28.56
N GLY A 239 -19.23 -21.48 27.42
CA GLY A 239 -19.94 -20.28 26.99
C GLY A 239 -20.43 -20.33 25.55
N LYS A 240 -20.97 -19.21 25.06
CA LYS A 240 -21.42 -19.04 23.67
C LYS A 240 -20.75 -17.82 23.03
N HIS A 241 -20.43 -17.93 21.75
CA HIS A 241 -19.97 -16.82 20.91
C HIS A 241 -21.02 -16.45 19.87
N LYS A 242 -21.00 -15.18 19.46
CA LYS A 242 -21.91 -14.65 18.44
C LYS A 242 -21.42 -14.89 17.00
N GLY A 243 -20.26 -15.52 16.83
CA GLY A 243 -19.67 -15.74 15.49
C GLY A 243 -19.13 -14.48 14.84
N LYS A 244 -19.00 -13.40 15.63
CA LYS A 244 -18.36 -12.17 15.18
C LYS A 244 -16.85 -12.36 15.23
N LEU A 245 -16.17 -11.90 14.18
CA LEU A 245 -14.71 -11.91 14.02
C LEU A 245 -14.01 -10.94 15.00
N SER A 246 -14.12 -11.21 16.31
CA SER A 246 -13.53 -10.41 17.39
C SER A 246 -12.02 -10.60 17.51
#